data_AF-A0A3B8Y7X2-F1
#
_entry.id   AF-A0A3B8Y7X2-F1
#
_cell.length_a   1.000
_cell.length_b   1.000
_cell.length_c   1.000
_cell.angle_alpha   90.00
_cell.angle_beta   90.00
_cell.angle_gamma   90.00
#
_symmetry.space_group_name_H-M   'P 1'
#
loop_
_entity.id
_entity.type
_entity.pdbx_description
1 polymer ?
#
loop_
_entity_poly.entity_id
_entity_poly.type
_entity_poly.pdbx_seq_one_letter_code
_entity_poly.pdbx_strand_id
1 'polypeptide(L)'
;MSQSPKPRNFPSRLVRRLLRIAQRPTNIAIGVSSVTIVLIGYTGLRLFLKEYLPLWLENQGSQLIDRPLEIGELQGFSPTHLALTSISVPATPEHPNQLTISKVIVDFNPLAVLFKQTLPIKITTENIDVNISQYPQGHLFNIEVKKINIPINLELILQVKNADLDILAYGATKPFKIKLNGQAKYFEQDLAKLQYDFNLALLDSQVNLQGETVVDTRESQVKLTVDKLDFSQLTSFIVNFPFALSSGDLQANLNFNTPSLKNLQEIQGQGNLDLSNIQGRIEPLTKPFEALANISFKGSKMLVNQAQFSLGKIKANLQGEYDWKNGSNFTININDLTGTNLNQILPVALPFKFQGELEANLNLTGTLKNLLLKGKIINKNNFTIAQTKFKEIYL
;
A
#
# COMPACT_ATOMS: atom_id res chain seq x y z
N MET A 1 -36.51 -62.12 40.85
CA MET A 1 -35.54 -61.07 41.24
C MET A 1 -34.20 -61.74 41.50
N SER A 2 -33.29 -61.72 40.51
CA SER A 2 -31.98 -62.36 40.58
C SER A 2 -30.92 -61.26 40.55
N GLN A 3 -30.17 -61.10 41.64
CA GLN A 3 -29.10 -60.12 41.74
C GLN A 3 -27.81 -60.71 41.16
N SER A 4 -27.30 -60.07 40.11
CA SER A 4 -25.99 -60.37 39.52
C SER A 4 -24.84 -60.06 40.49
N PRO A 5 -23.78 -60.88 40.56
CA PRO A 5 -22.58 -60.53 41.31
C PRO A 5 -21.74 -59.49 40.55
N LYS A 6 -21.21 -58.50 41.28
CA LYS A 6 -20.30 -57.44 40.80
C LYS A 6 -19.02 -58.00 40.18
N PRO A 7 -18.48 -57.41 39.10
CA PRO A 7 -17.18 -57.80 38.56
C PRO A 7 -16.04 -57.35 39.50
N ARG A 8 -15.10 -58.26 39.73
CA ARG A 8 -13.87 -58.04 40.51
C ARG A 8 -12.82 -57.42 39.57
N ASN A 9 -12.59 -56.11 39.69
CA ASN A 9 -11.56 -55.40 38.92
C ASN A 9 -10.16 -55.91 39.28
N PHE A 10 -9.45 -56.50 38.32
CA PHE A 10 -8.03 -56.77 38.41
C PHE A 10 -7.25 -55.48 38.09
N PRO A 11 -6.40 -54.95 38.98
CA PRO A 11 -5.50 -53.87 38.60
C PRO A 11 -4.42 -54.42 37.66
N SER A 12 -4.20 -53.74 36.54
CA SER A 12 -3.22 -54.08 35.52
C SER A 12 -1.79 -54.16 36.11
N ARG A 13 -0.99 -55.11 35.61
CA ARG A 13 0.39 -55.39 36.08
C ARG A 13 1.33 -54.17 36.06
N LEU A 14 0.99 -53.10 35.33
CA LEU A 14 1.75 -51.85 35.27
C LEU A 14 1.60 -51.00 36.54
N VAL A 15 0.40 -50.93 37.13
CA VAL A 15 0.13 -50.12 38.33
C VAL A 15 0.82 -50.71 39.56
N ARG A 16 0.92 -52.04 39.67
CA ARG A 16 1.69 -52.72 40.73
C ARG A 16 3.21 -52.56 40.61
N ARG A 17 3.73 -52.28 39.40
CA ARG A 17 5.17 -51.98 39.20
C ARG A 17 5.51 -50.54 39.61
N LEU A 18 4.64 -49.58 39.32
CA LEU A 18 4.82 -48.18 39.72
C LEU A 18 4.69 -47.99 41.24
N LEU A 19 3.75 -48.70 41.90
CA LEU A 19 3.57 -48.61 43.37
C LEU A 19 4.72 -49.22 44.18
N ARG A 20 5.49 -50.18 43.64
CA ARG A 20 6.69 -50.70 44.33
C ARG A 20 7.90 -49.77 44.28
N ILE A 21 7.94 -48.85 43.31
CA ILE A 21 9.00 -47.85 43.19
C ILE A 21 8.78 -46.72 44.21
N ALA A 22 7.53 -46.48 44.63
CA ALA A 22 7.15 -45.47 45.62
C ALA A 22 7.31 -45.91 47.11
N GLN A 23 7.62 -47.19 47.37
CA GLN A 23 7.73 -47.74 48.75
C GLN A 23 9.18 -47.86 49.27
N ARG A 24 10.17 -47.29 48.56
CA ARG A 24 11.55 -47.16 49.09
C ARG A 24 11.71 -45.77 49.72
N PRO A 25 12.14 -45.66 51.00
CA PRO A 25 12.13 -44.39 51.75
C PRO A 25 13.09 -43.32 51.21
N THR A 26 13.90 -43.62 50.19
CA THR A 26 14.85 -42.69 49.56
C THR A 26 14.34 -41.98 48.29
N ASN A 27 13.13 -42.30 47.78
CA ASN A 27 12.61 -41.70 46.53
C ASN A 27 11.41 -40.74 46.71
N ILE A 28 10.99 -40.46 47.95
CA ILE A 28 9.92 -39.47 48.24
C ILE A 28 10.43 -38.02 48.07
N ALA A 29 11.75 -37.81 48.05
CA ALA A 29 12.35 -36.48 47.88
C ALA A 29 12.35 -35.96 46.42
N ILE A 30 12.10 -36.79 45.40
CA ILE A 30 12.21 -36.39 43.98
C ILE A 30 10.82 -36.08 43.36
N GLY A 31 9.77 -36.77 43.80
CA GLY A 31 8.40 -36.53 43.30
C GLY A 31 7.78 -35.23 43.80
N VAL A 32 8.05 -34.86 45.06
CA VAL A 32 7.54 -33.61 45.65
C VAL A 32 8.39 -32.41 45.23
N SER A 33 9.72 -32.56 45.09
CA SER A 33 10.59 -31.46 44.62
C SER A 33 10.38 -31.09 43.15
N SER A 34 10.03 -32.05 42.28
CA SER A 34 9.74 -31.77 40.86
C SER A 34 8.48 -30.91 40.68
N VAL A 35 7.42 -31.15 41.46
CA VAL A 35 6.18 -30.36 41.39
C VAL A 35 6.41 -28.94 41.93
N THR A 36 7.22 -28.79 42.99
CA THR A 36 7.57 -27.47 43.53
C THR A 36 8.53 -26.68 42.63
N ILE A 37 9.48 -27.33 41.94
CA ILE A 37 10.36 -26.67 40.95
C ILE A 37 9.56 -26.24 39.71
N VAL A 38 8.58 -27.04 39.27
CA VAL A 38 7.66 -26.65 38.18
C VAL A 38 6.73 -25.53 38.61
N LEU A 39 6.22 -25.53 39.86
CA LEU A 39 5.37 -24.45 40.38
C LEU A 39 6.15 -23.14 40.63
N ILE A 40 7.33 -23.19 41.26
CA ILE A 40 8.23 -22.03 41.46
C ILE A 40 8.72 -21.53 40.11
N GLY A 41 9.06 -22.43 39.19
CA GLY A 41 9.44 -22.11 37.82
C GLY A 41 8.31 -21.44 37.05
N TYR A 42 7.07 -21.91 37.19
CA TYR A 42 5.90 -21.30 36.54
C TYR A 42 5.56 -19.93 37.14
N THR A 43 5.62 -19.78 38.48
CA THR A 43 5.39 -18.47 39.12
C THR A 43 6.51 -17.47 38.82
N GLY A 44 7.76 -17.93 38.82
CA GLY A 44 8.93 -17.11 38.47
C GLY A 44 8.94 -16.71 37.00
N LEU A 45 8.62 -17.64 36.09
CA LEU A 45 8.44 -17.36 34.67
C LEU A 45 7.28 -16.39 34.43
N ARG A 46 6.17 -16.53 35.17
CA ARG A 46 5.04 -15.60 35.10
C ARG A 46 5.41 -14.20 35.54
N LEU A 47 6.14 -14.05 36.65
CA LEU A 47 6.64 -12.76 37.12
C LEU A 47 7.63 -12.17 36.11
N PHE A 48 8.58 -12.97 35.63
CA PHE A 48 9.56 -12.56 34.62
C PHE A 48 8.89 -12.05 33.34
N LEU A 49 7.95 -12.80 32.78
CA LEU A 49 7.25 -12.41 31.56
C LEU A 49 6.35 -11.20 31.76
N LYS A 50 5.77 -11.01 32.95
CA LYS A 50 4.90 -9.86 33.21
C LYS A 50 5.70 -8.56 33.39
N GLU A 51 6.84 -8.60 34.07
CA GLU A 51 7.60 -7.39 34.45
C GLU A 51 8.77 -7.10 33.50
N TYR A 52 9.51 -8.11 33.05
CA TYR A 52 10.74 -7.90 32.28
C TYR A 52 10.55 -7.94 30.77
N LEU A 53 9.61 -8.75 30.27
CA LEU A 53 9.43 -8.90 28.82
C LEU A 53 8.99 -7.59 28.15
N PRO A 54 8.02 -6.81 28.68
CA PRO A 54 7.66 -5.53 28.10
C PRO A 54 8.86 -4.58 28.06
N LEU A 55 9.53 -4.36 29.20
CA LEU A 55 10.73 -3.50 29.29
C LEU A 55 11.84 -3.94 28.33
N TRP A 56 12.06 -5.24 28.17
CA TRP A 56 13.05 -5.76 27.24
C TRP A 56 12.65 -5.48 25.78
N LEU A 57 11.40 -5.72 25.41
CA LEU A 57 10.87 -5.45 24.08
C LEU A 57 10.87 -3.94 23.77
N GLU A 58 10.60 -3.08 24.74
CA GLU A 58 10.72 -1.62 24.61
C GLU A 58 12.17 -1.23 24.29
N ASN A 59 13.13 -1.71 25.08
CA ASN A 59 14.54 -1.40 24.86
C ASN A 59 15.07 -1.91 23.51
N GLN A 60 14.74 -3.14 23.14
CA GLN A 60 15.16 -3.71 21.85
C GLN A 60 14.43 -3.06 20.67
N GLY A 61 13.11 -2.89 20.79
CA GLY A 61 12.28 -2.25 19.80
C GLY A 61 12.75 -0.82 19.54
N SER A 62 12.97 -0.04 20.60
CA SER A 62 13.45 1.34 20.51
C SER A 62 14.79 1.48 19.82
N GLN A 63 15.71 0.53 20.00
CA GLN A 63 16.99 0.50 19.28
C GLN A 63 16.84 0.15 17.80
N LEU A 64 15.82 -0.63 17.43
CA LEU A 64 15.56 -0.99 16.04
C LEU A 64 14.90 0.13 15.25
N ILE A 65 13.97 0.85 15.87
CA ILE A 65 13.24 1.95 15.24
C ILE A 65 13.86 3.32 15.51
N ASP A 66 14.94 3.37 16.30
CA ASP A 66 15.61 4.59 16.80
C ASP A 66 14.61 5.59 17.43
N ARG A 67 13.58 5.08 18.12
CA ARG A 67 12.43 5.83 18.67
C ARG A 67 11.88 5.20 19.96
N PRO A 68 11.27 5.98 20.87
CA PRO A 68 10.59 5.42 22.03
C PRO A 68 9.48 4.46 21.62
N LEU A 69 9.39 3.32 22.31
CA LEU A 69 8.36 2.31 22.16
C LEU A 69 7.78 2.04 23.54
N GLU A 70 6.47 2.14 23.67
CA GLU A 70 5.73 1.84 24.90
C GLU A 70 4.92 0.56 24.68
N ILE A 71 5.07 -0.41 25.59
CA ILE A 71 4.37 -1.68 25.52
C ILE A 71 3.49 -1.82 26.76
N GLY A 72 2.20 -2.04 26.52
CA GLY A 72 1.22 -2.26 27.56
C GLY A 72 1.40 -3.59 28.28
N GLU A 73 0.50 -3.85 29.22
CA GLU A 73 0.58 -5.04 30.06
C GLU A 73 0.40 -6.34 29.27
N LEU A 74 1.04 -7.41 29.78
CA LEU A 74 0.83 -8.77 29.30
C LEU A 74 -0.54 -9.28 29.76
N GLN A 75 -1.48 -9.42 28.82
CA GLN A 75 -2.83 -9.95 29.04
C GLN A 75 -2.82 -11.47 29.27
N GLY A 76 -1.93 -12.19 28.58
CA GLY A 76 -1.81 -13.63 28.70
C GLY A 76 -0.60 -14.17 27.96
N PHE A 77 -0.08 -15.31 28.42
CA PHE A 77 0.99 -16.02 27.74
C PHE A 77 0.85 -17.54 27.92
N SER A 78 1.44 -18.28 26.99
CA SER A 78 1.69 -19.71 27.06
C SER A 78 3.01 -20.02 26.34
N PRO A 79 3.52 -21.25 26.37
CA PRO A 79 4.73 -21.63 25.61
C PRO A 79 4.66 -21.39 24.10
N THR A 80 3.48 -21.12 23.54
CA THR A 80 3.23 -20.92 22.10
C THR A 80 2.40 -19.68 21.79
N HIS A 81 2.12 -18.83 22.79
CA HIS A 81 1.18 -17.71 22.66
C HIS A 81 1.57 -16.55 23.57
N LEU A 82 1.41 -15.33 23.09
CA LEU A 82 1.63 -14.10 23.85
C LEU A 82 0.58 -13.06 23.45
N ALA A 83 -0.07 -12.42 24.42
CA ALA A 83 -1.06 -11.38 24.19
C ALA A 83 -0.71 -10.11 24.99
N LEU A 84 -0.56 -8.99 24.28
CA LEU A 84 -0.24 -7.66 24.82
C LEU A 84 -1.44 -6.73 24.68
N THR A 85 -1.64 -5.87 25.67
CA THR A 85 -2.77 -4.92 25.69
C THR A 85 -2.59 -3.76 24.75
N SER A 86 -1.38 -3.27 24.56
CA SER A 86 -1.15 -2.12 23.69
C SER A 86 0.30 -2.04 23.26
N ILE A 87 0.54 -1.47 22.09
CA ILE A 87 1.87 -1.04 21.66
C ILE A 87 1.71 0.39 21.13
N SER A 88 2.55 1.31 21.58
CA SER A 88 2.52 2.71 21.14
C SER A 88 3.92 3.17 20.75
N VAL A 89 4.02 3.81 19.59
CA VAL A 89 5.19 4.56 19.16
C VAL A 89 4.76 6.02 19.14
N PRO A 90 5.07 6.80 20.21
CA PRO A 90 4.62 8.17 20.32
C PRO A 90 5.36 9.08 19.33
N ALA A 91 4.72 10.21 19.01
CA ALA A 91 5.36 11.27 18.25
C ALA A 91 6.48 11.92 19.06
N THR A 92 7.61 12.21 18.43
CA THR A 92 8.72 12.98 19.01
C THR A 92 8.97 14.22 18.16
N PRO A 93 9.69 15.24 18.67
CA PRO A 93 10.01 16.44 17.89
C PRO A 93 10.70 16.15 16.54
N GLU A 94 11.49 15.08 16.48
CA GLU A 94 12.20 14.63 15.26
C GLU A 94 11.36 13.68 14.40
N HIS A 95 10.35 13.01 14.99
CA HIS A 95 9.50 12.03 14.31
C HIS A 95 8.02 12.29 14.60
N PRO A 96 7.32 13.07 13.76
CA PRO A 96 5.93 13.47 14.02
C PRO A 96 4.92 12.33 13.86
N ASN A 97 5.32 11.20 13.27
CA ASN A 97 4.42 10.09 12.98
C ASN A 97 4.12 9.28 14.25
N GLN A 98 2.87 8.98 14.53
CA GLN A 98 2.45 8.19 15.69
C GLN A 98 1.86 6.86 15.25
N LEU A 99 2.06 5.82 16.04
CA LEU A 99 1.41 4.51 15.88
C LEU A 99 0.89 4.04 17.23
N THR A 100 -0.36 3.62 17.30
CA THR A 100 -0.91 2.96 18.48
C THR A 100 -1.66 1.71 18.05
N ILE A 101 -1.46 0.61 18.77
CA ILE A 101 -2.08 -0.68 18.52
C ILE A 101 -2.77 -1.10 19.80
N SER A 102 -4.07 -1.37 19.74
CA SER A 102 -4.88 -1.66 20.94
C SER A 102 -4.85 -3.11 21.38
N LYS A 103 -4.31 -4.02 20.56
CA LYS A 103 -4.12 -5.42 20.94
C LYS A 103 -3.13 -6.07 20.00
N VAL A 104 -2.17 -6.81 20.56
CA VAL A 104 -1.22 -7.60 19.79
C VAL A 104 -1.22 -9.02 20.31
N ILE A 105 -1.52 -9.96 19.44
CA ILE A 105 -1.47 -11.39 19.71
C ILE A 105 -0.36 -11.99 18.88
N VAL A 106 0.57 -12.69 19.52
CA VAL A 106 1.68 -13.38 18.88
C VAL A 106 1.58 -14.88 19.18
N ASP A 107 1.28 -15.67 18.15
CA ASP A 107 1.32 -17.12 18.20
C ASP A 107 2.63 -17.61 17.60
N PHE A 108 3.28 -18.60 18.22
CA PHE A 108 4.55 -19.14 17.75
C PHE A 108 4.72 -20.61 18.10
N ASN A 109 5.51 -21.36 17.33
CA ASN A 109 5.79 -22.77 17.62
C ASN A 109 7.30 -23.03 17.78
N PRO A 110 7.83 -22.98 19.02
CA PRO A 110 9.26 -23.16 19.24
C PRO A 110 9.72 -24.61 18.97
N LEU A 111 8.83 -25.60 19.08
CA LEU A 111 9.16 -26.99 18.77
C LEU A 111 9.46 -27.18 17.27
N ALA A 112 8.88 -26.35 16.40
CA ALA A 112 9.17 -26.40 14.96
C ALA A 112 10.65 -26.10 14.65
N VAL A 113 11.33 -25.30 15.49
CA VAL A 113 12.77 -25.02 15.32
C VAL A 113 13.60 -26.28 15.49
N LEU A 114 13.27 -27.13 16.48
CA LEU A 114 14.02 -28.36 16.77
C LEU A 114 13.89 -29.41 15.65
N PHE A 115 12.75 -29.44 14.95
CA PHE A 115 12.48 -30.46 13.93
C PHE A 115 12.60 -29.96 12.48
N LYS A 116 12.44 -28.65 12.24
CA LYS A 116 12.37 -28.04 10.89
C LYS A 116 13.29 -26.83 10.71
N GLN A 117 14.04 -26.43 11.74
CA GLN A 117 14.90 -25.23 11.73
C GLN A 117 14.16 -23.94 11.30
N THR A 118 12.83 -23.93 11.42
CA THR A 118 11.97 -22.84 11.01
C THR A 118 11.10 -22.44 12.19
N LEU A 119 11.05 -21.15 12.49
CA LEU A 119 10.19 -20.60 13.53
C LEU A 119 8.98 -19.92 12.89
N PRO A 120 7.80 -20.56 12.89
CA PRO A 120 6.57 -19.91 12.46
C PRO A 120 6.07 -18.98 13.56
N ILE A 121 5.80 -17.73 13.20
CA ILE A 121 5.27 -16.68 14.07
C ILE A 121 4.08 -16.03 13.36
N LYS A 122 2.94 -15.97 14.04
CA LYS A 122 1.75 -15.27 13.58
C LYS A 122 1.46 -14.12 14.53
N ILE A 123 1.49 -12.90 14.01
CA ILE A 123 1.20 -11.67 14.72
C ILE A 123 -0.17 -11.18 14.24
N THR A 124 -1.14 -11.06 15.15
CA THR A 124 -2.46 -10.47 14.87
C THR A 124 -2.59 -9.17 15.64
N THR A 125 -2.81 -8.07 14.91
CA THR A 125 -2.99 -6.72 15.46
C THR A 125 -4.44 -6.30 15.28
N GLU A 126 -5.03 -5.69 16.31
CA GLU A 126 -6.42 -5.22 16.29
C GLU A 126 -6.49 -3.75 16.71
N ASN A 127 -7.29 -2.97 15.98
CA ASN A 127 -7.53 -1.54 16.20
C ASN A 127 -6.20 -0.76 16.25
N ILE A 128 -5.62 -0.58 15.07
CA ILE A 128 -4.40 0.22 14.88
C ILE A 128 -4.82 1.64 14.54
N ASP A 129 -4.26 2.62 15.22
CA ASP A 129 -4.39 4.04 14.88
C ASP A 129 -3.02 4.58 14.46
N VAL A 130 -2.92 5.10 13.24
CA VAL A 130 -1.66 5.64 12.70
C VAL A 130 -1.84 7.08 12.25
N ASN A 131 -1.02 7.99 12.77
CA ASN A 131 -0.96 9.38 12.30
C ASN A 131 0.33 9.56 11.51
N ILE A 132 0.23 9.87 10.21
CA ILE A 132 1.38 10.05 9.32
C ILE A 132 1.36 11.47 8.77
N SER A 133 2.45 12.20 8.92
CA SER A 133 2.64 13.50 8.29
C SER A 133 3.62 13.39 7.13
N GLN A 134 3.25 13.95 5.97
CA GLN A 134 4.12 14.00 4.81
C GLN A 134 5.30 14.97 5.05
N TYR A 135 6.50 14.52 4.75
CA TYR A 135 7.70 15.36 4.83
C TYR A 135 7.69 16.43 3.73
N PRO A 136 8.41 17.56 3.90
CA PRO A 136 8.47 18.63 2.91
C PRO A 136 8.91 18.18 1.51
N GLN A 137 9.71 17.11 1.42
CA GLN A 137 10.17 16.51 0.18
C GLN A 137 9.08 15.68 -0.54
N GLY A 138 7.87 15.59 0.02
CA GLY A 138 6.75 14.82 -0.52
C GLY A 138 6.75 13.33 -0.11
N HIS A 139 7.77 12.86 0.60
CA HIS A 139 7.84 11.46 1.04
C HIS A 139 6.94 11.24 2.28
N LEU A 140 6.28 10.08 2.35
CA LEU A 140 5.47 9.69 3.53
C LEU A 140 6.31 8.92 4.57
N PHE A 141 7.33 8.21 4.12
CA PHE A 141 8.18 7.37 4.96
C PHE A 141 9.65 7.53 4.59
N ASN A 142 10.51 7.53 5.60
CA ASN A 142 11.96 7.39 5.44
C ASN A 142 12.39 6.19 6.28
N ILE A 143 12.43 5.00 5.68
CA ILE A 143 12.73 3.75 6.40
C ILE A 143 14.07 3.22 5.91
N GLU A 144 15.06 3.22 6.80
CA GLU A 144 16.31 2.49 6.63
C GLU A 144 16.22 1.16 7.38
N VAL A 145 15.98 0.06 6.65
CA VAL A 145 15.90 -1.28 7.28
C VAL A 145 17.30 -1.86 7.42
N LYS A 146 17.79 -2.02 8.66
CA LYS A 146 19.03 -2.73 8.96
C LYS A 146 18.81 -4.24 8.82
N LYS A 147 19.70 -4.94 8.09
CA LYS A 147 19.62 -6.39 7.91
C LYS A 147 20.05 -7.09 9.19
N ILE A 148 19.15 -7.86 9.81
CA ILE A 148 19.45 -8.71 10.96
C ILE A 148 19.71 -10.11 10.43
N ASN A 149 20.88 -10.69 10.73
CA ASN A 149 21.21 -12.05 10.33
C ASN A 149 20.90 -13.00 11.50
N ILE A 150 19.87 -13.82 11.38
CA ILE A 150 19.42 -14.75 12.41
C ILE A 150 19.68 -16.18 11.92
N PRO A 151 20.28 -17.08 12.72
CA PRO A 151 20.66 -18.44 12.27
C PRO A 151 19.48 -19.42 12.17
N ILE A 152 18.25 -18.94 12.03
CA ILE A 152 17.03 -19.74 11.88
C ILE A 152 16.13 -19.12 10.80
N ASN A 153 15.43 -19.97 10.06
CA ASN A 153 14.47 -19.50 9.06
C ASN A 153 13.22 -18.96 9.77
N LEU A 154 12.72 -17.82 9.31
CA LEU A 154 11.51 -17.21 9.85
C LEU A 154 10.34 -17.37 8.89
N GLU A 155 9.19 -17.80 9.41
CA GLU A 155 7.91 -17.70 8.71
C GLU A 155 7.02 -16.76 9.52
N LEU A 156 6.85 -15.52 9.05
CA LEU A 156 6.11 -14.48 9.76
C LEU A 156 4.79 -14.21 9.04
N ILE A 157 3.68 -14.28 9.76
CA ILE A 157 2.36 -13.86 9.26
C ILE A 157 1.90 -12.68 10.09
N LEU A 158 1.78 -11.51 9.48
CA LEU A 158 1.17 -10.33 10.08
C LEU A 158 -0.28 -10.22 9.60
N GLN A 159 -1.24 -10.28 10.52
CA GLN A 159 -2.65 -10.01 10.25
C GLN A 159 -3.04 -8.68 10.87
N VAL A 160 -3.50 -7.75 10.03
CA VAL A 160 -3.95 -6.42 10.42
C VAL A 160 -5.46 -6.36 10.37
N LYS A 161 -6.09 -6.11 11.51
CA LYS A 161 -7.54 -5.93 11.63
C LYS A 161 -7.84 -4.52 12.13
N ASN A 162 -8.70 -3.82 11.39
CA ASN A 162 -9.16 -2.47 11.69
C ASN A 162 -8.00 -1.50 11.94
N ALA A 163 -7.21 -1.20 10.90
CA ALA A 163 -6.26 -0.12 10.98
C ALA A 163 -6.89 1.18 10.43
N ASP A 164 -6.94 2.23 11.23
CA ASP A 164 -7.31 3.57 10.83
C ASP A 164 -6.01 4.39 10.67
N LEU A 165 -5.78 4.93 9.48
CA LEU A 165 -4.62 5.75 9.14
C LEU A 165 -5.08 7.15 8.77
N ASP A 166 -4.60 8.13 9.52
CA ASP A 166 -4.78 9.55 9.26
C ASP A 166 -3.48 10.10 8.63
N ILE A 167 -3.53 10.38 7.33
CA ILE A 167 -2.38 10.88 6.56
C ILE A 167 -2.55 12.38 6.28
N LEU A 168 -1.66 13.21 6.78
CA LEU A 168 -1.65 14.65 6.56
C LEU A 168 -0.66 15.02 5.45
N ALA A 169 -1.16 15.55 4.34
CA ALA A 169 -0.32 16.08 3.25
C ALA A 169 0.45 17.33 3.70
N TYR A 170 1.60 17.58 3.09
CA TYR A 170 2.42 18.74 3.43
C TYR A 170 1.68 20.05 3.10
N GLY A 171 1.51 20.91 4.11
CA GLY A 171 0.75 22.17 3.97
C GLY A 171 -0.78 22.03 4.04
N ALA A 172 -1.31 20.81 4.18
CA ALA A 172 -2.73 20.59 4.40
C ALA A 172 -3.09 20.74 5.89
N THR A 173 -4.36 21.09 6.15
CA THR A 173 -4.90 21.22 7.52
C THR A 173 -5.82 20.08 7.93
N LYS A 174 -6.24 19.23 6.97
CA LYS A 174 -7.13 18.09 7.20
C LYS A 174 -6.43 16.79 6.79
N PRO A 175 -6.43 15.76 7.65
CA PRO A 175 -5.88 14.46 7.30
C PRO A 175 -6.83 13.68 6.40
N PHE A 176 -6.24 12.81 5.58
CA PHE A 176 -6.90 11.82 4.77
C PHE A 176 -7.05 10.54 5.57
N LYS A 177 -8.29 10.08 5.71
CA LYS A 177 -8.61 8.87 6.47
C LYS A 177 -8.59 7.66 5.56
N ILE A 178 -7.83 6.64 5.94
CA ILE A 178 -7.76 5.35 5.27
C ILE A 178 -8.06 4.28 6.31
N LYS A 179 -8.97 3.37 5.97
CA LYS A 179 -9.13 2.13 6.75
C LYS A 179 -8.40 1.01 6.04
N LEU A 180 -7.66 0.19 6.75
CA LEU A 180 -6.89 -0.91 6.19
C LEU A 180 -7.16 -2.19 6.96
N ASN A 181 -7.37 -3.27 6.20
CA ASN A 181 -7.46 -4.64 6.69
C ASN A 181 -6.64 -5.53 5.77
N GLY A 182 -6.04 -6.58 6.31
CA GLY A 182 -5.34 -7.53 5.45
C GLY A 182 -4.28 -8.31 6.17
N GLN A 183 -3.36 -8.86 5.39
CA GLN A 183 -2.25 -9.62 5.91
C GLN A 183 -1.01 -9.51 5.02
N ALA A 184 0.14 -9.69 5.66
CA ALA A 184 1.42 -9.91 4.99
C ALA A 184 2.05 -11.20 5.52
N LYS A 185 2.69 -11.96 4.63
CA LYS A 185 3.39 -13.19 4.96
C LYS A 185 4.82 -13.11 4.45
N TYR A 186 5.78 -13.25 5.35
CA TYR A 186 7.19 -13.43 5.06
C TYR A 186 7.59 -14.89 5.26
N PHE A 187 8.40 -15.43 4.36
CA PHE A 187 8.96 -16.77 4.52
C PHE A 187 10.26 -16.95 3.72
N GLU A 188 11.12 -17.83 4.22
CA GLU A 188 12.41 -18.18 3.63
C GLU A 188 12.40 -19.68 3.27
N GLN A 189 12.32 -19.97 1.97
CA GLN A 189 12.50 -21.32 1.42
C GLN A 189 13.80 -21.37 0.60
N ASP A 190 13.72 -20.96 -0.67
CA ASP A 190 14.89 -20.78 -1.55
C ASP A 190 15.34 -19.31 -1.61
N LEU A 191 14.35 -18.42 -1.73
CA LEU A 191 14.49 -16.97 -1.69
C LEU A 191 13.52 -16.42 -0.65
N ALA A 192 13.93 -15.37 0.05
CA ALA A 192 13.06 -14.65 0.97
C ALA A 192 11.93 -13.96 0.19
N LYS A 193 10.68 -14.27 0.53
CA LYS A 193 9.48 -13.75 -0.14
C LYS A 193 8.56 -13.04 0.84
N LEU A 194 7.95 -11.95 0.37
CA LEU A 194 6.91 -11.19 1.06
C LEU A 194 5.63 -11.22 0.23
N GLN A 195 4.63 -11.96 0.68
CA GLN A 195 3.28 -11.95 0.14
C GLN A 195 2.42 -10.95 0.91
N TYR A 196 1.50 -10.27 0.24
CA TYR A 196 0.60 -9.31 0.86
C TYR A 196 -0.78 -9.31 0.19
N ASP A 197 -1.80 -9.07 1.00
CA ASP A 197 -3.20 -8.93 0.59
C ASP A 197 -3.85 -7.90 1.52
N PHE A 198 -4.10 -6.71 1.00
CA PHE A 198 -4.65 -5.58 1.74
C PHE A 198 -5.90 -5.04 1.04
N ASN A 199 -6.92 -4.79 1.84
CA ASN A 199 -8.14 -4.10 1.44
C ASN A 199 -8.16 -2.76 2.18
N LEU A 200 -8.19 -1.68 1.41
CA LEU A 200 -8.19 -0.32 1.91
C LEU A 200 -9.53 0.34 1.57
N ALA A 201 -10.13 1.02 2.54
CA ALA A 201 -11.22 1.95 2.29
C ALA A 201 -10.65 3.37 2.35
N LEU A 202 -10.69 4.06 1.21
CA LEU A 202 -10.12 5.41 1.02
C LEU A 202 -11.13 6.24 0.24
N LEU A 203 -11.53 7.41 0.77
CA LEU A 203 -12.42 8.37 0.10
C LEU A 203 -13.69 7.71 -0.47
N ASP A 204 -14.39 6.94 0.36
CA ASP A 204 -15.59 6.16 -0.01
C ASP A 204 -15.38 5.13 -1.14
N SER A 205 -14.13 4.81 -1.49
CA SER A 205 -13.75 3.75 -2.43
C SER A 205 -13.09 2.58 -1.72
N GLN A 206 -13.25 1.39 -2.31
CA GLN A 206 -12.43 0.22 -1.98
C GLN A 206 -11.21 0.14 -2.90
N VAL A 207 -10.07 -0.20 -2.32
CA VAL A 207 -8.79 -0.43 -3.01
C VAL A 207 -8.21 -1.73 -2.50
N ASN A 208 -8.02 -2.69 -3.42
CA ASN A 208 -7.46 -4.00 -3.08
C ASN A 208 -6.05 -4.09 -3.67
N LEU A 209 -5.08 -4.39 -2.82
CA LEU A 209 -3.67 -4.53 -3.16
C LEU A 209 -3.21 -5.93 -2.78
N GLN A 210 -2.85 -6.72 -3.77
CA GLN A 210 -2.36 -8.08 -3.60
C GLN A 210 -1.03 -8.26 -4.30
N GLY A 211 -0.13 -9.05 -3.75
CA GLY A 211 1.12 -9.31 -4.45
C GLY A 211 2.11 -10.19 -3.71
N GLU A 212 3.21 -10.44 -4.41
CA GLU A 212 4.38 -11.14 -3.91
C GLU A 212 5.63 -10.38 -4.34
N THR A 213 6.56 -10.18 -3.41
CA THR A 213 7.85 -9.54 -3.65
C THR A 213 8.98 -10.43 -3.14
N VAL A 214 9.98 -10.68 -3.96
CA VAL A 214 11.25 -11.28 -3.53
C VAL A 214 12.07 -10.21 -2.83
N VAL A 215 12.44 -10.42 -1.57
CA VAL A 215 12.98 -9.35 -0.70
C VAL A 215 14.35 -8.85 -1.17
N ASP A 216 15.24 -9.75 -1.59
CA ASP A 216 16.60 -9.39 -2.00
C ASP A 216 16.63 -8.69 -3.39
N THR A 217 15.95 -9.26 -4.39
CA THR A 217 15.94 -8.70 -5.77
C THR A 217 14.93 -7.57 -5.95
N ARG A 218 13.91 -7.51 -5.09
CA ARG A 218 12.72 -6.65 -5.21
C ARG A 218 11.91 -6.93 -6.48
N GLU A 219 12.07 -8.11 -7.05
CA GLU A 219 11.17 -8.62 -8.08
C GLU A 219 9.78 -8.71 -7.49
N SER A 220 8.76 -8.15 -8.15
CA SER A 220 7.41 -8.04 -7.60
C SER A 220 6.33 -8.30 -8.63
N GLN A 221 5.31 -9.04 -8.20
CA GLN A 221 4.04 -9.20 -8.90
C GLN A 221 2.95 -8.56 -8.06
N VAL A 222 2.26 -7.57 -8.60
CA VAL A 222 1.32 -6.72 -7.86
C VAL A 222 0.01 -6.59 -8.61
N LYS A 223 -1.09 -6.96 -7.98
CA LYS A 223 -2.44 -6.71 -8.43
C LYS A 223 -3.04 -5.55 -7.63
N LEU A 224 -3.49 -4.53 -8.34
CA LEU A 224 -4.18 -3.36 -7.80
C LEU A 224 -5.58 -3.29 -8.41
N THR A 225 -6.60 -3.29 -7.57
CA THR A 225 -7.98 -3.03 -7.97
C THR A 225 -8.49 -1.81 -7.23
N VAL A 226 -9.08 -0.86 -7.95
CA VAL A 226 -9.68 0.36 -7.42
C VAL A 226 -11.07 0.48 -8.01
N ASP A 227 -12.09 0.58 -7.17
CA ASP A 227 -13.48 0.58 -7.64
C ASP A 227 -13.89 1.94 -8.22
N LYS A 228 -13.92 2.98 -7.39
CA LYS A 228 -14.30 4.34 -7.79
C LYS A 228 -13.73 5.34 -6.79
N LEU A 229 -12.49 5.76 -7.02
CA LEU A 229 -11.75 6.67 -6.15
C LEU A 229 -11.79 8.10 -6.69
N ASP A 230 -12.26 9.05 -5.87
CA ASP A 230 -12.12 10.47 -6.20
C ASP A 230 -10.67 10.91 -6.03
N PHE A 231 -9.88 10.84 -7.10
CA PHE A 231 -8.45 11.15 -7.07
C PHE A 231 -8.17 12.65 -7.00
N SER A 232 -9.18 13.52 -7.16
CA SER A 232 -8.99 14.97 -7.06
C SER A 232 -8.52 15.38 -5.66
N GLN A 233 -8.91 14.63 -4.63
CA GLN A 233 -8.49 14.91 -3.26
C GLN A 233 -7.05 14.44 -3.01
N LEU A 234 -6.50 13.54 -3.83
CA LEU A 234 -5.13 13.05 -3.68
C LEU A 234 -4.08 13.99 -4.28
N THR A 235 -4.48 15.01 -5.04
CA THR A 235 -3.52 15.93 -5.67
C THR A 235 -2.70 16.72 -4.67
N SER A 236 -3.19 16.91 -3.43
CA SER A 236 -2.43 17.59 -2.37
C SER A 236 -1.15 16.86 -1.97
N PHE A 237 -1.05 15.55 -2.25
CA PHE A 237 0.16 14.78 -1.99
C PHE A 237 1.21 14.92 -3.09
N ILE A 238 0.84 15.50 -4.24
CA ILE A 238 1.73 15.68 -5.38
C ILE A 238 2.26 17.11 -5.37
N VAL A 239 3.54 17.26 -5.05
CA VAL A 239 4.22 18.56 -5.07
C VAL A 239 4.21 19.11 -6.51
N ASN A 240 3.79 20.36 -6.67
CA ASN A 240 3.70 21.06 -7.96
C ASN A 240 2.79 20.39 -8.99
N PHE A 241 1.65 19.84 -8.56
CA PHE A 241 0.65 19.33 -9.50
C PHE A 241 0.17 20.45 -10.45
N PRO A 242 0.22 20.25 -11.79
CA PRO A 242 0.13 21.34 -12.76
C PRO A 242 -1.28 21.92 -12.98
N PHE A 243 -2.32 21.34 -12.36
CA PHE A 243 -3.72 21.74 -12.54
C PHE A 243 -4.45 21.74 -11.20
N ALA A 244 -5.49 22.55 -11.04
CA ALA A 244 -6.38 22.44 -9.88
C ALA A 244 -7.58 21.55 -10.24
N LEU A 245 -7.70 20.38 -9.62
CA LEU A 245 -8.85 19.48 -9.84
C LEU A 245 -9.98 19.78 -8.86
N SER A 246 -11.21 19.75 -9.36
CA SER A 246 -12.44 19.87 -8.58
C SER A 246 -13.16 18.53 -8.42
N SER A 247 -12.95 17.61 -9.37
CA SER A 247 -13.46 16.24 -9.32
C SER A 247 -12.64 15.33 -10.24
N GLY A 248 -12.67 14.02 -9.99
CA GLY A 248 -12.17 13.03 -10.92
C GLY A 248 -12.29 11.62 -10.35
N ASP A 249 -13.04 10.77 -11.02
CA ASP A 249 -13.24 9.38 -10.62
C ASP A 249 -12.20 8.49 -11.30
N LEU A 250 -11.48 7.68 -10.52
CA LEU A 250 -10.52 6.68 -10.96
C LEU A 250 -11.05 5.27 -10.64
N GLN A 251 -11.12 4.43 -11.66
CA GLN A 251 -11.32 2.99 -11.55
C GLN A 251 -10.14 2.27 -12.19
N ALA A 252 -9.68 1.18 -11.58
CA ALA A 252 -8.52 0.46 -12.08
C ALA A 252 -8.59 -1.03 -11.75
N ASN A 253 -8.09 -1.86 -12.67
CA ASN A 253 -7.77 -3.26 -12.42
C ASN A 253 -6.47 -3.56 -13.16
N LEU A 254 -5.37 -3.55 -12.41
CA LEU A 254 -4.00 -3.54 -12.93
C LEU A 254 -3.22 -4.69 -12.31
N ASN A 255 -2.49 -5.40 -13.15
CA ASN A 255 -1.49 -6.39 -12.75
C ASN A 255 -0.14 -5.90 -13.24
N PHE A 256 0.80 -5.72 -12.33
CA PHE A 256 2.16 -5.31 -12.61
C PHE A 256 3.11 -6.44 -12.31
N ASN A 257 4.07 -6.65 -13.19
CA ASN A 257 5.22 -7.49 -12.97
C ASN A 257 6.48 -6.65 -13.16
N THR A 258 7.40 -6.68 -12.21
CA THR A 258 8.65 -5.92 -12.30
C THR A 258 9.82 -6.77 -11.83
N PRO A 259 10.93 -6.83 -12.59
CA PRO A 259 12.14 -7.49 -12.15
C PRO A 259 12.82 -6.74 -10.98
N SER A 260 12.55 -5.44 -10.82
CA SER A 260 12.99 -4.69 -9.65
C SER A 260 12.17 -3.43 -9.43
N LEU A 261 11.68 -3.22 -8.20
CA LEU A 261 11.04 -1.96 -7.78
C LEU A 261 11.96 -0.72 -7.87
N LYS A 262 13.27 -0.91 -8.08
CA LYS A 262 14.20 0.21 -8.31
C LYS A 262 14.22 0.70 -9.76
N ASN A 263 13.91 -0.16 -10.73
CA ASN A 263 13.95 0.18 -12.15
C ASN A 263 12.53 0.20 -12.74
N LEU A 264 11.90 1.37 -12.69
CA LEU A 264 10.53 1.53 -13.17
C LEU A 264 10.39 1.35 -14.70
N GLN A 265 11.49 1.43 -15.48
CA GLN A 265 11.46 1.30 -16.94
C GLN A 265 11.23 -0.15 -17.42
N GLU A 266 11.39 -1.12 -16.52
CA GLU A 266 11.22 -2.54 -16.81
C GLU A 266 9.88 -3.09 -16.31
N ILE A 267 9.01 -2.23 -15.78
CA ILE A 267 7.67 -2.62 -15.35
C ILE A 267 6.86 -3.10 -16.54
N GLN A 268 6.27 -4.28 -16.40
CA GLN A 268 5.28 -4.82 -17.32
C GLN A 268 3.90 -4.73 -16.67
N GLY A 269 2.95 -4.08 -17.34
CA GLY A 269 1.58 -3.93 -16.86
C GLY A 269 0.58 -4.69 -17.73
N GLN A 270 -0.47 -5.19 -17.11
CA GLN A 270 -1.64 -5.73 -17.78
C GLN A 270 -2.91 -5.30 -17.05
N GLY A 271 -3.83 -4.64 -17.75
CA GLY A 271 -5.09 -4.21 -17.14
C GLY A 271 -5.60 -2.90 -17.71
N ASN A 272 -6.61 -2.34 -17.06
CA ASN A 272 -7.27 -1.11 -17.48
C ASN A 272 -7.31 -0.10 -16.34
N LEU A 273 -7.29 1.17 -16.72
CA LEU A 273 -7.48 2.34 -15.87
C LEU A 273 -8.47 3.26 -16.58
N ASP A 274 -9.54 3.59 -15.89
CA ASP A 274 -10.61 4.46 -16.35
C ASP A 274 -10.61 5.73 -15.50
N LEU A 275 -10.51 6.87 -16.18
CA LEU A 275 -10.68 8.19 -15.61
C LEU A 275 -11.95 8.80 -16.16
N SER A 276 -12.86 9.20 -15.28
CA SER A 276 -14.13 9.81 -15.66
C SER A 276 -14.45 11.01 -14.78
N ASN A 277 -15.36 11.86 -15.24
CA ASN A 277 -15.83 13.04 -14.50
C ASN A 277 -14.67 13.96 -14.02
N ILE A 278 -13.56 14.02 -14.78
CA ILE A 278 -12.45 14.89 -14.43
C ILE A 278 -12.87 16.32 -14.73
N GLN A 279 -12.82 17.18 -13.72
CA GLN A 279 -13.04 18.61 -13.89
C GLN A 279 -11.95 19.38 -13.16
N GLY A 280 -11.49 20.47 -13.77
CA GLY A 280 -10.48 21.30 -13.15
C GLY A 280 -10.25 22.64 -13.83
N ARG A 281 -9.21 23.32 -13.39
CA ARG A 281 -8.76 24.61 -13.94
C ARG A 281 -7.27 24.55 -14.22
N ILE A 282 -6.87 25.22 -15.30
CA ILE A 282 -5.47 25.38 -15.70
C ILE A 282 -5.24 26.88 -15.76
N GLU A 283 -4.41 27.41 -14.86
CA GLU A 283 -4.03 28.82 -14.93
C GLU A 283 -3.04 29.05 -16.08
N PRO A 284 -3.17 30.14 -16.86
CA PRO A 284 -4.05 31.30 -16.66
C PRO A 284 -5.38 31.25 -17.47
N LEU A 285 -5.89 30.07 -17.83
CA LEU A 285 -7.08 29.93 -18.67
C LEU A 285 -8.36 30.22 -17.86
N THR A 286 -9.31 30.91 -18.49
CA THR A 286 -10.48 31.45 -17.77
C THR A 286 -11.61 30.43 -17.56
N LYS A 287 -11.69 29.41 -18.43
CA LYS A 287 -12.71 28.35 -18.38
C LYS A 287 -12.20 27.09 -17.68
N PRO A 288 -13.08 26.35 -16.98
CA PRO A 288 -12.74 25.03 -16.50
C PRO A 288 -12.57 24.06 -17.66
N PHE A 289 -11.76 23.02 -17.45
CA PHE A 289 -11.67 21.89 -18.35
C PHE A 289 -12.46 20.70 -17.81
N GLU A 290 -12.93 19.87 -18.73
CA GLU A 290 -13.46 18.55 -18.44
C GLU A 290 -12.64 17.52 -19.21
N ALA A 291 -12.44 16.33 -18.62
CA ALA A 291 -11.73 15.25 -19.28
C ALA A 291 -12.22 13.86 -18.87
N LEU A 292 -11.96 12.91 -19.75
CA LEU A 292 -12.09 11.48 -19.49
C LEU A 292 -10.99 10.73 -20.25
N ALA A 293 -10.59 9.56 -19.75
CA ALA A 293 -9.61 8.72 -20.40
C ALA A 293 -9.85 7.24 -20.10
N ASN A 294 -9.76 6.40 -21.12
CA ASN A 294 -9.65 4.96 -21.01
C ASN A 294 -8.24 4.56 -21.41
N ILE A 295 -7.52 3.97 -20.47
CA ILE A 295 -6.11 3.59 -20.59
C ILE A 295 -6.01 2.09 -20.35
N SER A 296 -5.26 1.39 -21.20
CA SER A 296 -4.92 -0.01 -21.00
C SER A 296 -3.42 -0.20 -20.92
N PHE A 297 -2.99 -1.17 -20.12
CA PHE A 297 -1.60 -1.55 -19.99
C PHE A 297 -1.40 -2.92 -20.64
N LYS A 298 -0.34 -3.06 -21.44
CA LYS A 298 0.00 -4.32 -22.11
C LYS A 298 1.53 -4.46 -22.24
N GLY A 299 2.13 -5.26 -21.38
CA GLY A 299 3.57 -5.42 -21.32
C GLY A 299 4.24 -4.10 -20.93
N SER A 300 5.24 -3.65 -21.68
CA SER A 300 5.96 -2.39 -21.42
C SER A 300 5.27 -1.14 -21.98
N LYS A 301 3.99 -1.24 -22.34
CA LYS A 301 3.25 -0.16 -22.99
C LYS A 301 2.02 0.25 -22.20
N MET A 302 1.79 1.55 -22.17
CA MET A 302 0.55 2.21 -21.80
C MET A 302 -0.16 2.68 -23.08
N LEU A 303 -1.36 2.19 -23.32
CA LEU A 303 -2.19 2.48 -24.47
C LEU A 303 -3.29 3.44 -24.03
N VAL A 304 -3.34 4.63 -24.61
CA VAL A 304 -4.49 5.53 -24.46
C VAL A 304 -5.46 5.17 -25.57
N ASN A 305 -6.47 4.38 -25.22
CA ASN A 305 -7.48 3.91 -26.16
C ASN A 305 -8.35 5.08 -26.63
N GLN A 306 -8.72 5.93 -25.67
CA GLN A 306 -9.45 7.16 -25.92
C GLN A 306 -9.25 8.10 -24.73
N ALA A 307 -8.83 9.33 -24.99
CA ALA A 307 -8.91 10.42 -24.04
C ALA A 307 -9.61 11.60 -24.70
N GLN A 308 -10.55 12.20 -23.98
CA GLN A 308 -11.26 13.40 -24.44
C GLN A 308 -11.01 14.51 -23.44
N PHE A 309 -10.79 15.70 -23.97
CA PHE A 309 -10.59 16.91 -23.21
C PHE A 309 -11.46 18.00 -23.82
N SER A 310 -12.16 18.75 -22.98
CA SER A 310 -12.90 19.92 -23.40
C SER A 310 -12.58 21.13 -22.53
N LEU A 311 -12.39 22.26 -23.18
CA LEU A 311 -12.18 23.55 -22.53
C LEU A 311 -13.16 24.56 -23.14
N GLY A 312 -14.28 24.78 -22.43
CA GLY A 312 -15.42 25.48 -23.00
C GLY A 312 -15.99 24.72 -24.20
N LYS A 313 -15.96 25.34 -25.39
CA LYS A 313 -16.44 24.72 -26.64
C LYS A 313 -15.36 23.99 -27.44
N ILE A 314 -14.10 24.12 -27.05
CA ILE A 314 -12.98 23.47 -27.74
C ILE A 314 -12.90 22.03 -27.25
N LYS A 315 -12.82 21.08 -28.20
CA LYS A 315 -12.73 19.65 -27.91
C LYS A 315 -11.46 19.08 -28.52
N ALA A 316 -10.73 18.30 -27.72
CA ALA A 316 -9.55 17.57 -28.14
C ALA A 316 -9.73 16.08 -27.84
N ASN A 317 -9.35 15.24 -28.78
CA ASN A 317 -9.26 13.79 -28.61
C ASN A 317 -7.80 13.37 -28.70
N LEU A 318 -7.34 12.55 -27.76
CA LEU A 318 -6.01 11.98 -27.72
C LEU A 318 -6.10 10.45 -27.76
N GLN A 319 -5.26 9.85 -28.58
CA GLN A 319 -5.09 8.40 -28.68
C GLN A 319 -3.62 8.05 -28.97
N GLY A 320 -3.20 6.83 -28.65
CA GLY A 320 -1.86 6.34 -28.99
C GLY A 320 -1.23 5.58 -27.85
N GLU A 321 0.11 5.55 -27.79
CA GLU A 321 0.83 4.74 -26.83
C GLU A 321 2.05 5.43 -26.23
N TYR A 322 2.39 5.03 -25.01
CA TYR A 322 3.67 5.28 -24.37
C TYR A 322 4.35 3.95 -24.08
N ASP A 323 5.51 3.73 -24.67
CA ASP A 323 6.39 2.61 -24.36
C ASP A 323 7.47 3.07 -23.39
N TRP A 324 7.67 2.36 -22.28
CA TRP A 324 8.65 2.76 -21.26
C TRP A 324 10.09 2.92 -21.80
N LYS A 325 10.43 2.19 -22.87
CA LYS A 325 11.74 2.23 -23.53
C LYS A 325 11.76 3.19 -24.72
N ASN A 326 10.72 3.13 -25.55
CA ASN A 326 10.69 3.85 -26.83
C ASN A 326 10.05 5.25 -26.75
N GLY A 327 9.37 5.58 -25.65
CA GLY A 327 8.70 6.86 -25.44
C GLY A 327 7.28 6.90 -26.00
N SER A 328 6.78 8.12 -26.19
CA SER A 328 5.43 8.44 -26.64
C SER A 328 5.28 8.41 -28.15
N ASN A 329 4.09 8.02 -28.58
CA ASN A 329 3.55 8.22 -29.91
C ASN A 329 2.03 8.45 -29.78
N PHE A 330 1.65 9.70 -29.51
CA PHE A 330 0.26 10.10 -29.38
C PHE A 330 -0.16 10.99 -30.54
N THR A 331 -1.40 10.81 -30.98
CA THR A 331 -2.09 11.69 -31.91
C THR A 331 -3.15 12.47 -31.15
N ILE A 332 -3.19 13.78 -31.36
CA ILE A 332 -4.11 14.72 -30.74
C ILE A 332 -4.87 15.42 -31.88
N ASN A 333 -6.18 15.27 -31.89
CA ASN A 333 -7.07 15.94 -32.84
C ASN A 333 -7.89 16.97 -32.09
N ILE A 334 -7.77 18.24 -32.47
CA ILE A 334 -8.45 19.36 -31.84
C ILE A 334 -9.44 19.94 -32.85
N ASN A 335 -10.70 19.99 -32.45
CA ASN A 335 -11.81 20.48 -33.25
C ASN A 335 -12.38 21.77 -32.64
N ASP A 336 -13.22 22.47 -33.42
CA ASP A 336 -13.95 23.66 -32.98
C ASP A 336 -13.04 24.83 -32.55
N LEU A 337 -11.86 24.95 -33.16
CA LEU A 337 -10.94 26.06 -32.93
C LEU A 337 -11.41 27.30 -33.72
N THR A 338 -12.30 28.08 -33.10
CA THR A 338 -12.80 29.35 -33.64
C THR A 338 -12.25 30.53 -32.82
N GLY A 339 -12.21 31.72 -33.42
CA GLY A 339 -11.70 32.93 -32.73
C GLY A 339 -12.56 33.31 -31.53
N THR A 340 -13.86 33.06 -31.64
CA THR A 340 -14.81 33.20 -30.53
C THR A 340 -14.52 32.22 -29.40
N ASN A 341 -14.18 30.97 -29.70
CA ASN A 341 -13.90 29.98 -28.66
C ASN A 341 -12.54 30.25 -28.00
N LEU A 342 -11.52 30.63 -28.78
CA LEU A 342 -10.18 30.99 -28.27
C LEU A 342 -10.25 32.23 -27.36
N ASN A 343 -10.95 33.29 -27.76
CA ASN A 343 -11.12 34.48 -26.94
C ASN A 343 -11.91 34.22 -25.64
N GLN A 344 -12.74 33.17 -25.60
CA GLN A 344 -13.48 32.80 -24.39
C GLN A 344 -12.63 32.11 -23.33
N ILE A 345 -11.48 31.52 -23.72
CA ILE A 345 -10.61 30.74 -22.83
C ILE A 345 -9.33 31.50 -22.45
N LEU A 346 -8.88 32.43 -23.30
CA LEU A 346 -7.69 33.23 -23.05
C LEU A 346 -8.00 34.40 -22.10
N PRO A 347 -7.09 34.73 -21.17
CA PRO A 347 -7.28 35.87 -20.26
C PRO A 347 -7.13 37.23 -20.97
N VAL A 348 -6.43 37.26 -22.11
CA VAL A 348 -6.19 38.47 -22.91
C VAL A 348 -6.82 38.30 -24.29
N ALA A 349 -7.49 39.34 -24.77
CA ALA A 349 -8.04 39.35 -26.12
C ALA A 349 -6.91 39.29 -27.15
N LEU A 350 -7.05 38.42 -28.16
CA LEU A 350 -6.07 38.33 -29.24
C LEU A 350 -5.97 39.68 -29.96
N PRO A 351 -4.76 40.14 -30.33
CA PRO A 351 -4.54 41.44 -30.97
C PRO A 351 -5.14 41.54 -32.38
N PHE A 352 -5.65 40.42 -32.92
CA PHE A 352 -6.31 40.33 -34.21
C PHE A 352 -7.65 39.61 -34.08
N LYS A 353 -8.63 40.03 -34.90
CA LYS A 353 -9.89 39.31 -35.05
C LYS A 353 -9.65 38.07 -35.91
N PHE A 354 -9.81 36.89 -35.32
CA PHE A 354 -9.76 35.62 -36.04
C PHE A 354 -11.19 35.20 -36.44
N GLN A 355 -11.45 35.07 -37.74
CA GLN A 355 -12.73 34.57 -38.29
C GLN A 355 -12.45 33.35 -39.18
N GLY A 356 -12.91 32.18 -38.73
CA GLY A 356 -12.70 30.88 -39.37
C GLY A 356 -12.91 29.72 -38.40
N GLU A 357 -13.01 28.49 -38.93
CA GLU A 357 -13.07 27.24 -38.17
C GLU A 357 -11.80 26.44 -38.48
N LEU A 358 -10.92 26.30 -37.48
CA LEU A 358 -9.69 25.53 -37.59
C LEU A 358 -9.87 24.15 -36.96
N GLU A 359 -9.05 23.23 -37.45
CA GLU A 359 -8.77 21.94 -36.84
C GLU A 359 -7.25 21.79 -36.71
N ALA A 360 -6.79 21.13 -35.65
CA ALA A 360 -5.39 20.85 -35.46
C ALA A 360 -5.16 19.36 -35.27
N ASN A 361 -4.27 18.79 -36.08
CA ASN A 361 -3.82 17.41 -35.96
C ASN A 361 -2.36 17.43 -35.51
N LEU A 362 -2.14 17.09 -34.25
CA LEU A 362 -0.84 17.15 -33.61
C LEU A 362 -0.37 15.73 -33.26
N ASN A 363 0.94 15.51 -33.32
CA ASN A 363 1.61 14.32 -32.87
C ASN A 363 2.57 14.69 -31.74
N LEU A 364 2.44 14.00 -30.62
CA LEU A 364 3.31 14.12 -29.46
C LEU A 364 4.18 12.88 -29.38
N THR A 365 5.49 13.05 -29.57
CA THR A 365 6.47 11.96 -29.60
C THR A 365 7.64 12.21 -28.65
N GLY A 366 8.40 11.16 -28.30
CA GLY A 366 9.58 11.27 -27.44
C GLY A 366 9.32 10.87 -25.98
N THR A 367 10.32 11.01 -25.12
CA THR A 367 10.22 10.55 -23.71
C THR A 367 9.58 11.61 -22.83
N LEU A 368 9.08 11.24 -21.63
CA LEU A 368 8.49 12.20 -20.68
C LEU A 368 9.39 13.40 -20.34
N LYS A 369 10.71 13.28 -20.48
CA LYS A 369 11.67 14.38 -20.27
C LYS A 369 11.83 15.26 -21.50
N ASN A 370 11.71 14.69 -22.69
CA ASN A 370 11.95 15.34 -23.99
C ASN A 370 10.78 15.01 -24.93
N LEU A 371 9.64 15.65 -24.69
CA LEU A 371 8.47 15.54 -25.54
C LEU A 371 8.57 16.52 -26.71
N LEU A 372 8.26 16.05 -27.92
CA LEU A 372 8.25 16.80 -29.17
C LEU A 372 6.82 16.84 -29.69
N LEU A 373 6.29 18.05 -29.87
CA LEU A 373 4.99 18.28 -30.46
C LEU A 373 5.19 18.75 -31.90
N LYS A 374 4.56 18.08 -32.87
CA LYS A 374 4.58 18.44 -34.29
C LYS A 374 3.17 18.36 -34.85
N GLY A 375 2.77 19.23 -35.78
CA GLY A 375 1.41 19.09 -36.29
C GLY A 375 1.06 19.97 -37.47
N LYS A 376 -0.19 19.86 -37.89
CA LYS A 376 -0.78 20.67 -38.95
C LYS A 376 -2.01 21.35 -38.40
N ILE A 377 -2.13 22.64 -38.70
CA ILE A 377 -3.35 23.39 -38.48
C ILE A 377 -4.03 23.55 -39.83
N ILE A 378 -5.21 22.98 -39.94
CA ILE A 378 -6.01 22.94 -41.16
C ILE A 378 -7.20 23.87 -40.96
N ASN A 379 -7.55 24.58 -42.01
CA ASN A 379 -8.69 25.46 -41.99
C ASN A 379 -9.83 24.87 -42.83
N LYS A 380 -11.02 24.73 -42.24
CA LYS A 380 -12.19 24.13 -42.92
C LYS A 380 -12.82 25.06 -43.97
N ASN A 381 -12.75 26.38 -43.77
CA ASN A 381 -13.37 27.40 -44.64
C ASN A 381 -12.47 28.63 -44.76
N ASN A 382 -12.23 29.20 -45.95
CA ASN A 382 -11.38 30.40 -46.16
C ASN A 382 -11.41 31.39 -44.96
N PHE A 383 -10.30 31.50 -44.23
CA PHE A 383 -10.20 32.34 -43.04
C PHE A 383 -9.49 33.65 -43.33
N THR A 384 -9.74 34.67 -42.50
CA THR A 384 -9.11 35.98 -42.64
C THR A 384 -8.35 36.32 -41.36
N ILE A 385 -7.02 36.50 -41.43
CA ILE A 385 -6.22 37.14 -40.37
C ILE A 385 -5.84 38.52 -40.88
N ALA A 386 -6.20 39.56 -40.13
CA ALA A 386 -5.84 40.94 -40.47
C ALA A 386 -6.12 41.31 -41.95
N GLN A 387 -7.27 40.85 -42.48
CA GLN A 387 -7.73 41.02 -43.88
C GLN A 387 -7.04 40.16 -44.95
N THR A 388 -6.12 39.27 -44.60
CA THR A 388 -5.45 38.33 -45.53
C THR A 388 -6.03 36.92 -45.44
N LYS A 389 -6.28 36.29 -46.60
CA LYS A 389 -6.80 34.91 -46.71
C LYS A 389 -5.69 33.87 -46.71
N PHE A 390 -5.86 32.81 -45.92
CA PHE A 390 -4.90 31.70 -45.83
C PHE A 390 -5.62 30.34 -45.97
N LYS A 391 -4.90 29.32 -46.43
CA LYS A 391 -5.43 27.95 -46.63
C LYS A 391 -4.85 26.93 -45.65
N GLU A 392 -3.55 26.98 -45.36
CA GLU A 392 -2.84 26.04 -44.47
C GLU A 392 -1.68 26.73 -43.72
N ILE A 393 -1.36 26.26 -42.50
CA ILE A 393 -0.18 26.67 -41.71
C ILE A 393 0.52 25.41 -41.16
N TYR A 394 1.85 25.34 -41.32
CA TYR A 394 2.71 24.24 -40.85
C TYR A 394 3.47 24.66 -39.58
N LEU A 395 3.44 23.83 -38.53
CA LEU A 395 4.13 24.05 -37.24
C LEU A 395 4.97 22.85 -36.80
#